data_AF-A0A2E0S631-F1
#
_entry.id   AF-A0A2E0S631-F1
#
_cell.length_a   1.000
_cell.length_b   1.000
_cell.length_c   1.000
_cell.angle_alpha   90.00
_cell.angle_beta   90.00
_cell.angle_gamma   90.00
#
_symmetry.space_group_name_H-M   'P 1'
#
loop_
_entity.id
_entity.type
_entity.pdbx_description
1 polymer ?
#
loop_
_entity_poly.entity_id
_entity_poly.type
_entity_poly.pdbx_seq_one_letter_code
_entity_poly.pdbx_strand_id
1 'polypeptide(L)' 'MVAKMSDSPNSINIDIVESLAAPGGVGETGIGSFSPALCNAIFSATGKRIRDLPIQNYDLSHG' A
#
# COMPACT_ATOMS: atom_id res chain seq x y z
N MET A 1 9.01 -0.44 -13.20
CA MET A 1 7.74 -1.14 -13.52
C MET A 1 6.61 -0.13 -13.41
N VAL A 2 5.59 -0.19 -14.27
CA VAL A 2 4.44 0.71 -14.24
C VAL A 2 3.19 -0.14 -14.10
N ALA A 3 2.34 0.17 -13.12
CA ALA A 3 1.09 -0.56 -12.90
C ALA A 3 0.12 -0.33 -14.08
N LYS A 4 -0.48 -1.42 -14.56
CA LYS A 4 -1.57 -1.41 -15.53
C LYS A 4 -2.90 -1.47 -14.81
N MET A 5 -3.99 -1.23 -15.54
CA MET A 5 -5.34 -1.34 -15.00
C MET A 5 -5.63 -2.71 -14.37
N SER A 6 -5.06 -3.78 -14.92
CA SER A 6 -5.19 -5.15 -14.39
C SER A 6 -4.50 -5.38 -13.04
N ASP A 7 -3.54 -4.52 -12.67
CA ASP A 7 -2.75 -4.69 -11.45
C ASP A 7 -3.42 -3.99 -10.24
N SER A 8 -4.46 -3.18 -10.50
CA SER A 8 -5.24 -2.50 -9.46
C SER A 8 -6.18 -3.48 -8.76
N PRO A 9 -6.41 -3.33 -7.44
CA PRO A 9 -7.49 -4.04 -6.76
C PRO A 9 -8.85 -3.76 -7.40
N ASN A 10 -9.72 -4.78 -7.42
CA ASN A 10 -11.10 -4.65 -7.89
C ASN A 10 -11.98 -3.77 -6.98
N SER A 11 -11.56 -3.57 -5.72
CA SER A 11 -12.29 -2.78 -4.73
C SER A 11 -11.31 -1.86 -4.01
N ILE A 12 -11.70 -0.58 -3.89
CA ILE A 12 -10.96 0.45 -3.17
C ILE A 12 -11.99 1.16 -2.27
N ASN A 13 -11.78 1.10 -0.96
CA ASN A 13 -12.61 1.78 0.02
C ASN A 13 -11.96 3.12 0.40
N ILE A 14 -12.78 4.17 0.52
CA ILE A 14 -12.34 5.53 0.83
C ILE A 14 -13.24 6.06 1.93
N ASP A 15 -12.65 6.34 3.09
CA ASP A 15 -13.32 7.00 4.20
C ASP A 15 -12.81 8.45 4.31
N ILE A 16 -13.74 9.41 4.22
CA ILE A 16 -13.42 10.83 4.36
C ILE A 16 -13.58 11.22 5.82
N VAL A 17 -12.47 11.62 6.45
CA VAL A 17 -12.46 12.06 7.84
C VAL A 17 -12.79 13.56 7.91
N GLU A 18 -13.79 13.91 8.71
CA GLU A 18 -14.20 15.31 8.92
C GLU A 18 -13.15 16.12 9.68
N SER A 19 -12.90 17.36 9.25
CA SER A 19 -11.96 18.28 9.89
C SER A 19 -12.44 19.72 9.79
N LEU A 20 -12.30 20.49 10.88
CA LEU A 20 -12.57 21.93 10.93
C LEU A 20 -11.34 22.79 10.61
N ALA A 21 -10.19 22.15 10.32
CA ALA A 21 -8.97 22.86 9.93
C ALA A 21 -9.11 23.50 8.54
N ALA A 22 -8.28 24.49 8.24
CA ALA A 22 -8.20 25.05 6.89
C ALA A 22 -7.86 23.94 5.86
N PRO A 23 -8.38 24.01 4.62
CA PRO A 23 -8.11 23.00 3.60
C PRO A 23 -6.61 22.80 3.35
N GLY A 24 -6.17 21.55 3.39
CA GLY A 24 -4.80 21.14 3.08
C GLY A 24 -4.72 20.24 1.84
N GLY A 25 -3.51 20.01 1.35
CA GLY A 25 -3.26 19.06 0.26
C GLY A 25 -3.25 17.61 0.76
N VAL A 26 -3.91 16.70 0.02
CA VAL A 26 -3.96 15.25 0.31
C VAL A 26 -3.35 14.38 -0.79
N GLY A 27 -2.86 15.00 -1.87
CA GLY A 27 -2.43 14.28 -3.09
C GLY A 27 -1.27 13.30 -2.87
N GLU A 28 -0.34 13.62 -1.97
CA GLU A 28 0.85 12.78 -1.72
C GLU A 28 0.65 11.78 -0.57
N THR A 29 -0.34 12.01 0.29
CA THR A 29 -0.55 11.23 1.52
C THR A 29 -0.75 9.75 1.23
N GLY A 30 -1.47 9.41 0.15
CA GLY A 30 -1.70 8.03 -0.27
C GLY A 30 -0.44 7.31 -0.76
N ILE A 31 0.51 8.04 -1.37
CA ILE A 31 1.73 7.43 -1.93
C ILE A 31 2.65 6.98 -0.81
N GLY A 32 2.84 7.82 0.21
CA GLY A 32 3.72 7.51 1.34
C GLY A 32 3.21 6.37 2.22
N SER A 33 1.88 6.28 2.41
CA SER A 33 1.27 5.26 3.28
C SER A 33 1.10 3.90 2.59
N PHE A 34 0.98 3.86 1.26
CA PHE A 34 0.69 2.63 0.52
C PHE A 34 1.78 1.56 0.65
N SER A 35 3.04 1.91 0.38
CA SER A 35 4.13 0.93 0.36
C SER A 35 4.35 0.21 1.71
N PRO A 36 4.43 0.91 2.86
CA PRO A 36 4.56 0.23 4.16
C PRO A 36 3.31 -0.57 4.54
N ALA A 37 2.10 -0.10 4.18
CA ALA A 37 0.87 -0.85 4.41
C ALA A 37 0.87 -2.19 3.66
N LEU A 38 1.28 -2.19 2.38
CA LEU A 38 1.41 -3.40 1.58
C LEU A 38 2.46 -4.36 2.15
N CYS A 39 3.64 -3.85 2.57
CA CYS A 39 4.67 -4.68 3.20
C CYS A 39 4.20 -5.32 4.52
N ASN A 40 3.39 -4.59 5.30
CA ASN A 40 2.78 -5.12 6.52
C ASN A 40 1.74 -6.21 6.23
N ALA A 41 0.92 -6.04 5.18
CA ALA A 41 -0.03 -7.05 4.75
C ALA A 41 0.69 -8.35 4.30
N ILE A 42 1.79 -8.21 3.54
CA ILE A 42 2.64 -9.34 3.15
C ILE A 42 3.20 -10.04 4.39
N PHE A 43 3.74 -9.30 5.36
CA PHE A 43 4.22 -9.94 6.59
C PHE A 43 3.10 -10.67 7.33
N SER A 44 1.91 -10.08 7.41
CA SER A 44 0.77 -10.71 8.07
C SER A 44 0.33 -12.00 7.36
N ALA A 45 0.41 -12.05 6.04
CA ALA A 45 0.01 -13.21 5.24
C ALA A 45 1.10 -14.30 5.20
N THR A 46 2.37 -13.92 5.24
CA THR A 46 3.50 -14.81 4.88
C THR A 46 4.50 -15.02 6.01
N GLY A 47 4.48 -14.19 7.06
CA GLY A 47 5.53 -14.10 8.08
C GLY A 47 6.84 -13.46 7.61
N LYS A 48 6.98 -13.12 6.32
CA LYS A 48 8.21 -12.57 5.73
C LYS A 48 8.21 -11.05 5.80
N ARG A 49 9.21 -10.46 6.47
CA ARG A 49 9.38 -8.99 6.57
C ARG A 49 10.18 -8.47 5.38
N ILE A 50 9.59 -7.56 4.61
CA ILE A 50 10.26 -6.80 3.56
C ILE A 50 10.53 -5.38 4.07
N ARG A 51 11.77 -4.93 3.90
CA ARG A 51 12.24 -3.59 4.31
C ARG A 51 12.82 -2.79 3.16
N ASP A 52 13.31 -3.48 2.14
CA ASP A 52 13.85 -2.87 0.93
C ASP A 52 12.96 -3.21 -0.25
N LEU A 53 12.75 -2.23 -1.13
CA LEU A 53 11.96 -2.39 -2.36
C LEU A 53 12.90 -2.64 -3.54
N PRO A 54 12.44 -3.29 -4.63
CA PRO A 54 11.07 -3.75 -4.89
C PRO A 54 10.73 -5.15 -4.32
N ILE A 55 9.44 -5.37 -4.01
CA ILE A 55 8.90 -6.63 -3.44
C ILE A 55 9.18 -7.85 -4.34
N GLN A 56 9.25 -7.67 -5.66
CA GLN A 56 9.51 -8.76 -6.62
C GLN A 56 10.82 -9.52 -6.39
N ASN A 57 11.76 -8.95 -5.62
CA ASN A 57 13.05 -9.57 -5.33
C ASN A 57 12.98 -10.62 -4.20
N TYR A 58 11.83 -10.77 -3.55
CA TYR A 58 11.63 -11.66 -2.42
C TYR A 58 10.77 -12.86 -2.81
N ASP A 59 11.16 -14.05 -2.36
CA ASP A 59 10.28 -15.21 -2.43
C ASP A 59 9.17 -15.06 -1.39
N LEU A 60 7.94 -14.96 -1.85
CA LEU A 60 6.74 -14.84 -1.01
C LEU A 60 6.03 -16.17 -0.79
N SER A 61 6.60 -17.32 -1.16
CA SER A 61 5.98 -18.62 -0.88
C SER A 61 5.67 -18.80 0.62
N HIS A 62 4.49 -19.31 0.94
CA HIS A 62 4.04 -19.64 2.29
C HIS A 62 3.33 -20.99 2.23
N GLY A 63 3.63 -21.85 3.22
CA GLY A 63 3.12 -23.22 3.31
C GLY A 63 1.64 -23.29 3.68
#